data_AF-A0AAN2BKE1-F1
#
_entry.id   AF-A0AAN2BKE1-F1
#
_cell.length_a   1.000
_cell.length_b   1.000
_cell.length_c   1.000
_cell.angle_alpha   90.00
_cell.angle_beta   90.00
_cell.angle_gamma   90.00
#
_symmetry.space_group_name_H-M   'P 1'
#
loop_
_entity.id
_entity.type
_entity.pdbx_description
1 polymer ?
#
loop_
_entity_poly.entity_id
_entity_poly.type
_entity_poly.pdbx_seq_one_letter_code
_entity_poly.pdbx_strand_id
1 'polypeptide(L)'
;MNKATASSEEQGTIYQLRIQSAIVLLLSVTLIILWVQVSDLLDNLDRLARENAYVSVSGWDLPTIVVMPCFFGIIYGLFLRLFNKATSARISKTMSICLFFAGSAVVARLVYGFMLSSFMANHGYSFCQSYTSPSIYARQVYVRDEGYCVPHTGVIRRDILAWLDQQYLPNKPLNPAAVREQVAVILAASDAER
;
A
#
# COMPACT_ATOMS: atom_id res chain seq x y z
N MET A 1 54.33 -16.54 -6.79
CA MET A 1 53.83 -15.49 -5.87
C MET A 1 52.45 -14.91 -6.27
N ASN A 2 51.64 -15.55 -7.14
CA ASN A 2 50.46 -14.90 -7.75
C ASN A 2 49.08 -15.41 -7.29
N LYS A 3 49.01 -16.44 -6.43
CA LYS A 3 47.73 -17.06 -6.06
C LYS A 3 46.99 -16.30 -4.95
N ALA A 4 47.71 -15.64 -4.05
CA ALA A 4 47.12 -14.90 -2.93
C ALA A 4 46.51 -13.55 -3.36
N THR A 5 47.11 -12.87 -4.33
CA THR A 5 46.63 -11.58 -4.85
C THR A 5 45.35 -11.73 -5.68
N ALA A 6 45.28 -12.76 -6.54
CA ALA A 6 44.08 -13.06 -7.33
C ALA A 6 42.87 -13.39 -6.43
N SER A 7 43.10 -14.14 -5.34
CA SER A 7 42.04 -14.49 -4.38
C SER A 7 41.48 -13.29 -3.61
N SER A 8 42.29 -12.27 -3.31
CA SER A 8 41.83 -11.07 -2.61
C SER A 8 41.04 -10.11 -3.51
N GLU A 9 41.41 -10.05 -4.79
CA GLU A 9 40.76 -9.18 -5.78
C GLU A 9 39.37 -9.73 -6.15
N GLU A 10 39.27 -11.04 -6.37
CA GLU A 10 38.01 -11.73 -6.64
C GLU A 10 37.01 -11.57 -5.47
N GLN A 11 37.48 -11.67 -4.22
CA GLN A 11 36.66 -11.44 -3.04
C GLN A 11 36.13 -9.99 -2.96
N GLY A 12 36.95 -9.01 -3.33
CA GLY A 12 36.54 -7.60 -3.39
C GLY A 12 35.46 -7.34 -4.45
N THR A 13 35.62 -7.90 -5.65
CA THR A 13 34.64 -7.75 -6.74
C THR A 13 33.30 -8.41 -6.40
N ILE A 14 33.32 -9.62 -5.83
CA ILE A 14 32.10 -10.32 -5.39
C ILE A 14 31.36 -9.50 -4.31
N TYR A 15 32.10 -8.92 -3.36
CA TYR A 15 31.52 -8.07 -2.32
C TYR A 15 30.82 -6.83 -2.91
N GLN A 16 31.46 -6.14 -3.84
CA GLN A 16 30.88 -4.96 -4.51
C GLN A 16 29.63 -5.32 -5.31
N LEU A 17 29.66 -6.42 -6.07
CA LEU A 17 28.51 -6.92 -6.84
C LEU A 17 27.32 -7.24 -5.94
N ARG A 18 27.55 -7.85 -4.78
CA ARG A 18 26.49 -8.14 -3.79
C ARG A 18 25.84 -6.87 -3.26
N ILE A 19 26.63 -5.86 -2.91
CA ILE A 19 26.10 -4.58 -2.43
C ILE A 19 25.32 -3.86 -3.52
N GLN A 20 25.85 -3.81 -4.75
CA GLN A 20 25.16 -3.18 -5.88
C GLN A 20 23.83 -3.88 -6.16
N SER A 21 23.82 -5.22 -6.18
CA SER A 21 22.60 -6.01 -6.36
C SER A 21 21.58 -5.73 -5.25
N ALA A 22 22.02 -5.64 -4.00
CA ALA A 22 21.16 -5.29 -2.87
C ALA A 22 20.58 -3.87 -2.98
N ILE A 23 21.38 -2.89 -3.42
CA ILE A 23 20.93 -1.52 -3.66
C ILE A 23 19.86 -1.49 -4.75
N VAL A 24 20.12 -2.11 -5.89
CA VAL A 24 19.18 -2.13 -7.03
C VAL A 24 17.87 -2.80 -6.62
N LEU A 25 17.94 -3.95 -5.94
CA LEU A 25 16.77 -4.66 -5.45
C LEU A 25 15.97 -3.81 -4.46
N LEU A 26 16.63 -3.28 -3.43
CA LEU A 26 15.97 -2.48 -2.39
C LEU A 26 15.35 -1.20 -2.95
N LEU A 27 16.05 -0.52 -3.86
CA LEU A 27 15.53 0.66 -4.55
C LEU A 27 14.31 0.31 -5.41
N SER A 28 14.39 -0.77 -6.19
CA SER A 28 13.29 -1.20 -7.06
C SER A 28 12.04 -1.52 -6.23
N VAL A 29 12.20 -2.30 -5.16
CA VAL A 29 11.09 -2.65 -4.25
C VAL A 29 10.52 -1.39 -3.60
N THR A 30 11.36 -0.48 -3.11
CA THR A 30 10.93 0.78 -2.48
C THR A 30 10.11 1.64 -3.45
N LEU A 31 10.58 1.77 -4.71
CA LEU A 31 9.89 2.55 -5.74
C LEU A 31 8.57 1.91 -6.17
N ILE A 32 8.50 0.58 -6.27
CA ILE A 32 7.26 -0.14 -6.59
C ILE A 32 6.23 0.07 -5.47
N ILE A 33 6.64 -0.09 -4.20
CA ILE A 33 5.74 0.13 -3.06
C ILE A 33 5.25 1.58 -3.03
N LEU A 34 6.15 2.56 -3.24
CA LEU A 34 5.80 3.97 -3.31
C LEU A 34 4.79 4.24 -4.43
N TRP A 35 5.06 3.72 -5.63
CA TRP A 35 4.19 3.91 -6.79
C TRP A 35 2.78 3.38 -6.51
N VAL A 36 2.67 2.11 -6.10
CA VAL A 36 1.37 1.47 -5.81
C VAL A 36 0.63 2.25 -4.72
N GLN A 37 1.26 2.50 -3.56
CA GLN A 37 0.57 3.13 -2.44
C GLN A 37 0.16 4.58 -2.72
N VAL A 38 0.99 5.36 -3.41
CA VAL A 38 0.65 6.74 -3.76
C VAL A 38 -0.45 6.77 -4.81
N SER A 39 -0.38 5.92 -5.84
CA SER A 39 -1.44 5.84 -6.87
C SER A 39 -2.79 5.49 -6.26
N ASP A 40 -2.82 4.46 -5.41
CA ASP A 40 -4.04 4.02 -4.74
C ASP A 40 -4.59 5.10 -3.78
N LEU A 41 -3.72 5.77 -3.02
CA LEU A 41 -4.14 6.86 -2.14
C LEU A 41 -4.76 8.01 -2.94
N LEU A 42 -4.13 8.41 -4.05
CA LEU A 42 -4.64 9.47 -4.91
C LEU A 42 -5.96 9.10 -5.56
N ASP A 43 -6.10 7.87 -6.06
CA ASP A 43 -7.35 7.37 -6.64
C ASP A 43 -8.49 7.39 -5.60
N ASN A 44 -8.21 6.97 -4.36
CA ASN A 44 -9.21 6.98 -3.30
C ASN A 44 -9.55 8.39 -2.80
N LEU A 45 -8.58 9.31 -2.81
CA LEU A 45 -8.85 10.73 -2.53
C LEU A 45 -9.71 11.37 -3.62
N ASP A 46 -9.46 11.05 -4.90
CA ASP A 46 -10.29 11.50 -6.02
C ASP A 46 -11.72 10.92 -5.92
N ARG A 47 -11.85 9.62 -5.62
CA ARG A 47 -13.15 8.98 -5.34
C ARG A 47 -13.90 9.65 -4.19
N LEU A 48 -13.18 9.99 -3.12
CA LEU A 48 -13.76 10.69 -1.98
C LEU A 48 -14.24 12.10 -2.36
N ALA A 49 -13.41 12.86 -3.07
CA ALA A 49 -13.72 14.22 -3.53
C ALA A 49 -14.90 14.26 -4.51
N ARG A 50 -15.09 13.17 -5.28
CA ARG A 50 -16.19 13.03 -6.25
C ARG A 50 -17.41 12.28 -5.70
N GLU A 51 -17.43 12.01 -4.40
CA GLU A 51 -18.57 11.38 -3.72
C GLU A 51 -18.98 10.02 -4.34
N ASN A 52 -17.99 9.21 -4.73
CA ASN A 52 -18.21 7.93 -5.40
C ASN A 52 -18.99 6.93 -4.51
N ALA A 53 -19.59 5.91 -5.12
CA ALA A 53 -20.39 4.90 -4.43
C ALA A 53 -19.61 4.17 -3.33
N TYR A 54 -18.30 3.99 -3.52
CA TYR A 54 -17.40 3.45 -2.51
C TYR A 54 -16.00 4.07 -2.58
N VAL A 55 -15.30 3.99 -1.44
CA VAL A 55 -13.88 4.32 -1.29
C VAL A 55 -13.22 3.17 -0.53
N SER A 56 -12.01 2.78 -0.94
CA SER A 56 -11.25 1.68 -0.35
C SER A 56 -9.97 2.20 0.27
N VAL A 57 -9.94 2.37 1.60
CA VAL A 57 -8.80 2.96 2.31
C VAL A 57 -8.05 1.90 3.10
N SER A 58 -6.71 1.91 3.04
CA SER A 58 -5.88 1.09 3.92
C SER A 58 -5.46 1.89 5.14
N GLY A 59 -5.53 1.28 6.33
CA GLY A 59 -4.88 1.85 7.51
C GLY A 59 -3.34 1.99 7.36
N TRP A 60 -2.76 1.41 6.32
CA TRP A 60 -1.32 1.48 6.00
C TRP A 60 -0.94 2.50 4.93
N ASP A 61 -1.89 3.20 4.29
CA ASP A 61 -1.60 4.12 3.19
C ASP A 61 -0.62 5.23 3.63
N LEU A 62 -0.99 6.01 4.66
CA LEU A 62 -0.11 7.06 5.21
C LEU A 62 1.13 6.53 5.95
N PRO A 63 1.03 5.53 6.85
CA PRO A 63 2.21 4.99 7.54
C PRO A 63 3.31 4.50 6.60
N THR A 64 2.93 3.90 5.47
CA THR A 64 3.89 3.39 4.48
C THR A 64 4.66 4.53 3.82
N ILE A 65 4.02 5.68 3.55
CA ILE A 65 4.68 6.87 3.03
C ILE A 65 5.65 7.45 4.06
N VAL A 66 5.23 7.52 5.33
CA VAL A 66 6.04 8.06 6.44
C VAL A 66 7.32 7.24 6.66
N VAL A 67 7.31 5.93 6.46
CA VAL A 67 8.51 5.09 6.62
C VAL A 67 9.48 5.15 5.42
N MET A 68 9.10 5.74 4.28
CA MET A 68 9.95 5.78 3.09
C MET A 68 11.36 6.36 3.30
N PRO A 69 11.55 7.45 4.06
CA PRO A 69 12.89 7.97 4.35
C PRO A 69 13.79 6.96 5.07
N CYS A 70 13.22 6.00 5.83
CA CYS A 70 13.98 4.91 6.44
C CYS A 70 14.60 4.00 5.35
N PHE A 71 13.82 3.58 4.36
CA PHE A 71 14.31 2.76 3.25
C PHE A 71 15.37 3.50 2.43
N PHE A 72 15.17 4.78 2.11
CA PHE A 72 16.19 5.60 1.46
C PHE A 72 17.45 5.77 2.31
N GLY A 73 17.31 5.88 3.64
CA GLY A 73 18.42 5.89 4.58
C GLY A 73 19.24 4.59 4.53
N ILE A 74 18.58 3.44 4.53
CA ILE A 74 19.25 2.13 4.40
C ILE A 74 20.00 2.04 3.05
N ILE A 75 19.36 2.44 1.95
CA ILE A 75 19.98 2.49 0.62
C ILE A 75 21.21 3.41 0.64
N TYR A 76 21.10 4.60 1.24
CA TYR A 76 22.22 5.52 1.40
C TYR A 76 23.37 4.92 2.23
N GLY A 77 23.05 4.19 3.30
CA GLY A 77 24.03 3.45 4.08
C GLY A 77 24.78 2.39 3.28
N LEU A 78 24.09 1.70 2.37
CA LEU A 78 24.72 0.75 1.44
C LEU A 78 25.62 1.47 0.43
N PHE A 79 25.21 2.62 -0.10
CA PHE A 79 26.08 3.46 -0.95
C PHE A 79 27.35 3.89 -0.22
N LEU A 80 27.23 4.32 1.04
CA LEU A 80 28.40 4.68 1.84
C LEU A 80 29.37 3.49 1.99
N ARG A 81 28.86 2.26 2.15
CA ARG A 81 29.70 1.06 2.20
C ARG A 81 30.34 0.76 0.83
N LEU A 82 29.60 0.89 -0.25
CA LEU A 82 30.11 0.67 -1.62
C LEU A 82 31.29 1.58 -1.96
N PHE A 83 31.19 2.86 -1.58
CA PHE A 83 32.25 3.85 -1.81
C PHE A 83 33.31 3.89 -0.71
N ASN A 84 33.29 2.95 0.25
CA ASN A 84 34.20 2.90 1.38
C ASN A 84 34.21 4.21 2.22
N LYS A 85 33.06 4.90 2.26
CA LYS A 85 32.80 6.16 2.98
C LYS A 85 31.95 5.95 4.23
N ALA A 86 31.74 4.69 4.63
CA ALA A 86 30.96 4.28 5.78
C ALA A 86 31.73 4.52 7.08
N THR A 87 31.70 5.76 7.57
CA THR A 87 32.19 6.07 8.91
C THR A 87 31.13 5.77 9.96
N SER A 88 31.54 5.38 11.18
CA SER A 88 30.62 5.09 12.28
C SER A 88 29.66 6.25 12.57
N ALA A 89 30.14 7.50 12.47
CA ALA A 89 29.32 8.69 12.64
C ALA A 89 28.24 8.83 11.56
N ARG A 90 28.56 8.57 10.28
CA ARG A 90 27.59 8.66 9.18
C ARG A 90 26.56 7.54 9.23
N ILE A 91 27.00 6.32 9.53
CA ILE A 91 26.08 5.18 9.70
C ILE A 91 25.18 5.40 10.91
N SER A 92 25.72 5.85 12.05
CA SER A 92 24.93 6.17 13.24
C SER A 92 23.85 7.21 12.95
N LYS A 93 24.21 8.35 12.32
CA LYS A 93 23.23 9.37 11.90
C LYS A 93 22.15 8.82 10.98
N THR A 94 22.53 7.99 10.01
CA THR A 94 21.60 7.35 9.08
C THR A 94 20.63 6.44 9.83
N MET A 95 21.13 5.63 10.75
CA MET A 95 20.31 4.75 11.58
C MET A 95 19.38 5.52 12.52
N SER A 96 19.83 6.63 13.12
CA SER A 96 18.96 7.48 13.95
C SER A 96 17.79 8.06 13.15
N ILE A 97 18.05 8.52 11.92
CA ILE A 97 16.98 9.00 11.01
C ILE A 97 16.02 7.85 10.68
N CYS A 98 16.55 6.68 10.35
CA CYS A 98 15.74 5.49 10.06
C CYS A 98 14.83 5.12 11.24
N LEU A 99 15.38 5.08 12.45
CA LEU A 99 14.63 4.79 13.68
C LEU A 99 13.55 5.83 13.97
N PHE A 100 13.85 7.11 13.74
CA PHE A 100 12.87 8.18 13.89
C PHE A 100 11.67 7.96 12.95
N PHE A 101 11.90 7.80 11.65
CA PHE A 101 10.81 7.61 10.69
C PHE A 101 10.07 6.29 10.87
N ALA A 102 10.77 5.22 11.25
CA ALA A 102 10.13 3.96 11.60
C ALA A 102 9.19 4.11 12.81
N GLY A 103 9.65 4.80 13.87
CA GLY A 103 8.83 5.14 15.03
C GLY A 103 7.63 6.03 14.66
N SER A 104 7.85 7.07 13.85
CA SER A 104 6.79 7.94 13.36
C SER A 104 5.74 7.19 12.54
N ALA A 105 6.14 6.19 11.73
CA ALA A 105 5.20 5.37 10.97
C ALA A 105 4.30 4.52 11.89
N VAL A 106 4.84 3.99 12.98
CA VAL A 106 4.03 3.27 14.00
C VAL A 106 3.02 4.21 14.64
N VAL A 107 3.45 5.40 15.05
CA VAL A 107 2.54 6.42 15.62
C VAL A 107 1.47 6.82 14.60
N ALA A 108 1.87 7.09 13.36
CA ALA A 108 0.96 7.41 12.27
C ALA A 108 -0.07 6.29 12.05
N ARG A 109 0.33 5.02 12.13
CA ARG A 109 -0.58 3.88 11.97
C ARG A 109 -1.66 3.83 13.04
N LEU A 110 -1.30 4.16 14.29
CA LEU A 110 -2.25 4.22 15.39
C LEU A 110 -3.20 5.40 15.19
N VAL A 111 -2.66 6.62 15.07
CA VAL A 111 -3.46 7.85 14.95
C VAL A 111 -4.39 7.78 13.73
N TYR A 112 -3.84 7.43 12.55
CA TYR A 112 -4.61 7.32 11.32
C TYR A 112 -5.67 6.22 11.41
N GLY A 113 -5.33 5.05 11.95
CA GLY A 113 -6.29 3.96 12.13
C GLY A 113 -7.48 4.34 13.01
N PHE A 114 -7.25 5.09 14.09
CA PHE A 114 -8.32 5.58 14.97
C PHE A 114 -9.16 6.69 14.32
N MET A 115 -8.52 7.57 13.54
CA MET A 115 -9.22 8.69 12.91
C MET A 115 -9.97 8.32 11.63
N LEU A 116 -9.56 7.24 10.95
CA LEU A 116 -10.07 6.89 9.63
C LEU A 116 -11.59 6.66 9.63
N SER A 117 -12.12 5.89 10.58
CA SER A 117 -13.57 5.62 10.65
C SER A 117 -14.38 6.90 10.86
N SER A 118 -13.95 7.76 11.78
CA SER A 118 -14.59 9.06 12.04
C SER A 118 -14.49 10.00 10.85
N PHE A 119 -13.34 10.02 10.17
CA PHE A 119 -13.14 10.82 8.96
C PHE A 119 -14.10 10.38 7.85
N MET A 120 -14.19 9.07 7.57
CA MET A 120 -15.11 8.54 6.57
C MET A 120 -16.58 8.80 6.92
N ALA A 121 -16.95 8.65 8.19
CA ALA A 121 -18.31 8.96 8.66
C ALA A 121 -18.67 10.44 8.49
N ASN A 122 -17.74 11.36 8.78
CA ASN A 122 -17.93 12.80 8.56
C ASN A 122 -18.11 13.17 7.08
N HIS A 123 -17.60 12.33 6.17
CA HIS A 123 -17.79 12.46 4.72
C HIS A 123 -19.01 11.69 4.19
N GLY A 124 -19.87 11.17 5.08
CA GLY A 124 -21.10 10.47 4.71
C GLY A 124 -20.88 9.03 4.22
N TYR A 125 -19.77 8.39 4.60
CA TYR A 125 -19.51 6.99 4.26
C TYR A 125 -19.64 6.07 5.47
N SER A 126 -20.19 4.87 5.24
CA SER A 126 -20.32 3.81 6.24
C SER A 126 -19.43 2.61 5.89
N PHE A 127 -18.94 1.90 6.91
CA PHE A 127 -18.07 0.75 6.73
C PHE A 127 -18.84 -0.45 6.18
N CYS A 128 -18.37 -1.05 5.09
CA CYS A 128 -18.95 -2.27 4.51
C CYS A 128 -18.07 -3.49 4.78
N GLN A 129 -18.48 -4.31 5.74
CA GLN A 129 -17.75 -5.52 6.11
C GLN A 129 -17.74 -6.55 4.97
N SER A 130 -18.82 -6.67 4.20
CA SER A 130 -18.95 -7.68 3.13
C SER A 130 -17.95 -7.49 1.99
N TYR A 131 -17.56 -6.25 1.70
CA TYR A 131 -16.57 -5.92 0.68
C TYR A 131 -15.15 -5.80 1.23
N THR A 132 -15.02 -5.69 2.56
CA THR A 132 -13.73 -5.63 3.25
C THR A 132 -13.14 -7.03 3.41
N SER A 133 -11.87 -7.20 3.05
CA SER A 133 -11.19 -8.47 3.27
C SER A 133 -10.80 -8.66 4.74
N PRO A 134 -10.87 -9.86 5.32
CA PRO A 134 -10.54 -10.11 6.73
C PRO A 134 -9.02 -10.09 7.04
N SER A 135 -8.18 -9.63 6.12
CA SER A 135 -6.72 -9.58 6.31
C SER A 135 -6.32 -8.34 7.10
N ILE A 136 -5.30 -8.45 7.95
CA ILE A 136 -4.74 -7.32 8.73
C ILE A 136 -4.21 -6.20 7.83
N TYR A 137 -3.82 -6.54 6.59
CA TYR A 137 -3.36 -5.60 5.57
C TYR A 137 -4.42 -5.32 4.51
N ALA A 138 -5.65 -5.81 4.70
CA ALA A 138 -6.73 -5.52 3.79
C ALA A 138 -7.09 -4.05 3.83
N ARG A 139 -7.47 -3.54 2.66
CA ARG A 139 -8.18 -2.27 2.58
C ARG A 139 -9.57 -2.43 3.15
N GLN A 140 -9.98 -1.41 3.89
CA GLN A 140 -11.32 -1.26 4.42
C GLN A 140 -12.15 -0.54 3.37
N VAL A 141 -13.28 -1.14 3.02
CA VAL A 141 -14.21 -0.59 2.04
C VAL A 141 -15.29 0.18 2.77
N TYR A 142 -15.47 1.43 2.38
CA TYR A 142 -16.49 2.33 2.86
C TYR A 142 -17.43 2.69 1.71
N VAL A 143 -18.74 2.67 1.95
CA VAL A 143 -19.77 2.98 0.96
C VAL A 143 -20.50 4.26 1.31
N ARG A 144 -20.93 5.03 0.30
CA ARG A 144 -21.65 6.29 0.49
C ARG A 144 -23.08 6.08 1.03
N ASP A 145 -23.69 4.96 0.65
CA ASP A 145 -25.04 4.56 1.05
C ASP A 145 -24.99 3.09 1.48
N GLU A 146 -25.63 2.76 2.61
CA GLU A 146 -25.66 1.38 3.12
C GLU A 146 -26.30 0.40 2.12
N GLY A 147 -27.17 0.91 1.25
CA GLY A 147 -27.78 0.15 0.16
C GLY A 147 -26.79 -0.41 -0.86
N TYR A 148 -25.59 0.17 -0.97
CA TYR A 148 -24.50 -0.38 -1.78
C TYR A 148 -23.78 -1.56 -1.13
N CYS A 149 -23.88 -1.72 0.20
CA CYS A 149 -23.27 -2.83 0.91
C CYS A 149 -24.19 -4.04 0.91
N VAL A 150 -23.95 -4.99 -0.01
CA VAL A 150 -24.75 -6.22 -0.08
C VAL A 150 -24.14 -7.29 0.85
N PRO A 151 -24.92 -7.87 1.78
CA PRO A 151 -24.42 -8.88 2.72
C PRO A 151 -24.01 -10.19 2.03
N HIS A 152 -23.14 -10.98 2.68
CA HIS A 152 -22.70 -12.31 2.23
C HIS A 152 -21.98 -12.38 0.87
N THR A 153 -21.44 -11.26 0.39
CA THR A 153 -20.77 -11.14 -0.92
C THR A 153 -19.25 -11.29 -0.86
N GLY A 154 -18.69 -11.71 0.28
CA GLY A 154 -17.24 -11.74 0.50
C GLY A 154 -16.45 -12.56 -0.53
N VAL A 155 -17.09 -13.56 -1.15
CA VAL A 155 -16.50 -14.44 -2.18
C VAL A 155 -16.38 -13.77 -3.56
N ILE A 156 -17.34 -12.92 -3.93
CA ILE A 156 -17.41 -12.20 -5.22
C ILE A 156 -17.05 -10.72 -5.09
N ARG A 157 -16.53 -10.30 -3.93
CA ARG A 157 -16.22 -8.89 -3.64
C ARG A 157 -15.35 -8.22 -4.71
N ARG A 158 -14.39 -8.95 -5.29
CA ARG A 158 -13.48 -8.39 -6.30
C ARG A 158 -14.23 -8.02 -7.57
N ASP A 159 -15.14 -8.89 -8.00
CA ASP A 159 -15.94 -8.69 -9.21
C ASP A 159 -16.95 -7.56 -9.02
N ILE A 160 -17.53 -7.45 -7.82
CA ILE A 160 -18.43 -6.34 -7.46
C ILE A 160 -17.68 -5.00 -7.50
N LEU A 161 -16.52 -4.90 -6.85
CA LEU A 161 -15.74 -3.66 -6.84
C LEU A 161 -15.24 -3.30 -8.24
N ALA A 162 -14.79 -4.28 -9.04
CA ALA A 162 -14.39 -4.07 -10.42
C ALA A 162 -15.56 -3.58 -11.30
N TRP A 163 -16.77 -4.12 -11.10
CA TRP A 163 -17.96 -3.62 -11.78
C TRP A 163 -18.32 -2.20 -11.34
N LEU A 164 -18.29 -1.90 -10.04
CA LEU A 164 -18.55 -0.54 -9.54
C LEU A 164 -17.57 0.48 -10.14
N ASP A 165 -16.31 0.08 -10.33
CA ASP A 165 -15.29 0.90 -10.99
C ASP A 165 -15.62 1.18 -12.47
N GLN A 166 -16.22 0.21 -13.18
CA GLN A 166 -16.66 0.39 -14.57
C GLN A 166 -17.92 1.24 -14.71
N GLN A 167 -18.80 1.20 -13.71
CA GLN A 167 -20.03 1.99 -13.71
C GLN A 167 -19.83 3.43 -13.25
N TYR A 168 -18.60 3.80 -12.92
CA TYR A 168 -18.28 5.15 -12.50
C TYR A 168 -18.51 6.15 -13.64
N LEU A 169 -19.56 6.95 -13.49
CA LEU A 169 -19.82 8.12 -14.32
C LEU A 169 -19.84 9.36 -13.40
N PRO A 170 -18.96 10.35 -13.63
CA PRO A 170 -18.97 11.58 -12.85
C PRO A 170 -20.38 12.20 -12.82
N ASN A 171 -20.87 12.57 -11.65
CA ASN A 171 -22.17 13.21 -11.43
C ASN A 171 -23.42 12.36 -11.75
N LYS A 172 -23.29 11.04 -11.90
CA LYS A 172 -24.44 10.13 -12.02
C LYS A 172 -24.36 9.06 -10.92
N PRO A 173 -24.90 9.32 -9.72
CA PRO A 173 -24.88 8.33 -8.64
C PRO A 173 -25.60 7.06 -9.10
N LEU A 174 -24.98 5.91 -8.84
CA LEU A 174 -25.57 4.62 -9.19
C LEU A 174 -26.80 4.39 -8.31
N ASN A 175 -27.86 3.79 -8.86
CA ASN A 175 -28.99 3.43 -8.02
C ASN A 175 -28.59 2.23 -7.13
N PRO A 176 -28.74 2.29 -5.79
CA PRO A 176 -28.47 1.14 -4.92
C PRO A 176 -29.24 -0.13 -5.32
N ALA A 177 -30.44 0.00 -5.89
CA ALA A 177 -31.21 -1.14 -6.39
C ALA A 177 -30.50 -1.83 -7.57
N ALA A 178 -29.90 -1.07 -8.48
CA ALA A 178 -29.15 -1.61 -9.61
C ALA A 178 -27.88 -2.33 -9.15
N VAL A 179 -27.22 -1.83 -8.09
CA VAL A 179 -26.08 -2.55 -7.47
C VAL A 179 -26.52 -3.92 -6.95
N ARG A 180 -27.64 -3.99 -6.25
CA ARG A 180 -28.17 -5.26 -5.71
C ARG A 180 -28.54 -6.26 -6.80
N GLU A 181 -29.18 -5.79 -7.86
CA GLU A 181 -29.53 -6.62 -9.02
C GLU A 181 -28.27 -7.19 -9.67
N GLN A 182 -27.25 -6.36 -9.91
CA GLN A 182 -26.01 -6.84 -10.50
C GLN A 182 -25.27 -7.81 -9.57
N VAL A 183 -25.24 -7.55 -8.27
CA VAL A 183 -24.63 -8.47 -7.30
C VAL A 183 -25.30 -9.84 -7.37
N ALA A 184 -26.63 -9.91 -7.50
CA ALA A 184 -27.35 -11.17 -7.66
C ALA A 184 -26.95 -11.90 -8.96
N VAL A 185 -26.75 -11.17 -10.05
CA VAL A 185 -26.25 -11.74 -11.32
C VAL A 185 -24.85 -12.31 -11.16
N ILE A 186 -23.93 -11.56 -10.55
CA ILE A 186 -22.54 -11.99 -10.32
C ILE A 186 -22.51 -13.22 -9.40
N LEU A 187 -23.33 -13.24 -8.35
CA LEU A 187 -23.42 -14.36 -7.42
C LEU A 187 -23.93 -15.62 -8.11
N ALA A 188 -25.01 -15.51 -8.88
CA ALA A 188 -25.57 -16.62 -9.63
C ALA A 188 -24.58 -17.20 -10.65
N ALA A 189 -23.80 -16.35 -11.32
CA ALA A 189 -22.74 -16.78 -12.22
C ALA A 189 -21.63 -17.53 -11.47
N SER A 190 -21.18 -17.00 -10.32
CA SER A 190 -20.14 -17.65 -9.50
C SER A 190 -20.58 -19.00 -8.93
N ASP A 191 -21.87 -19.18 -8.64
CA ASP A 191 -22.40 -20.45 -8.14
C ASP A 191 -22.53 -21.51 -9.25
N ALA A 192 -22.75 -21.09 -10.50
CA ALA A 192 -22.81 -21.99 -11.65
C ALA A 192 -21.45 -22.56 -12.08
N GLU A 193 -20.35 -21.93 -11.69
CA GLU A 193 -18.98 -22.36 -12.00
C GLU A 193 -18.37 -23.31 -10.94
N ARG A 194 -19.09 -23.58 -9.85
CA ARG A 194 -18.69 -24.53 -8.79
C ARG A 194 -19.31 -25.90 -8.96
#